data_AF-A0A959XTW6-F1
#
_entry.id   AF-A0A959XTW6-F1
#
_cell.length_a   1.000
_cell.length_b   1.000
_cell.length_c   1.000
_cell.angle_alpha   90.00
_cell.angle_beta   90.00
_cell.angle_gamma   90.00
#
_symmetry.space_group_name_H-M   'P 1'
#
loop_
_entity.id
_entity.type
_entity.pdbx_description
1 polymer ?
#
loop_
_entity_poly.entity_id
_entity_poly.type
_entity_poly.pdbx_seq_one_letter_code
_entity_poly.pdbx_strand_id
1 'polypeptide(L)' 'MTSLPTERITLDLNGTTGTVRIELLDAVGRLVLQGRDQGAGYRNMDVSALRTGAYLLRVHAGDRLYHARFIKE' A
#
# COMPACT_ATOMS: atom_id res chain seq x y z
N MET A 1 23.86 -1.97 17.08
CA MET A 1 22.95 -1.43 16.05
C MET A 1 21.73 -2.32 16.00
N THR A 2 20.60 -1.88 16.54
CA THR A 2 19.33 -2.61 16.43
C THR A 2 18.68 -2.27 15.10
N SER A 3 18.50 -3.26 14.22
CA SER A 3 17.68 -3.10 13.02
C SER A 3 16.24 -2.81 13.44
N LEU A 4 15.62 -1.76 12.88
CA LEU A 4 14.20 -1.52 13.07
C LEU A 4 13.41 -2.74 12.56
N PRO A 5 12.36 -3.19 13.27
CA PRO A 5 11.50 -4.25 12.77
C PRO A 5 10.92 -3.86 11.41
N THR A 6 11.00 -4.77 10.44
CA THR A 6 10.46 -4.52 9.11
C THR A 6 8.95 -4.75 9.12
N GLU A 7 8.18 -3.72 8.86
CA GLU A 7 6.72 -3.79 8.72
C GLU A 7 6.32 -3.73 7.26
N ARG A 8 5.43 -4.64 6.87
CA ARG A 8 5.06 -4.85 5.48
C ARG A 8 3.55 -4.98 5.32
N ILE A 9 3.06 -4.38 4.24
CA ILE A 9 1.73 -4.64 3.72
C ILE A 9 1.87 -5.58 2.53
N THR A 10 1.16 -6.70 2.59
CA THR A 10 1.04 -7.64 1.47
C THR A 10 -0.19 -7.28 0.66
N LEU A 11 0.01 -7.00 -0.62
CA LEU A 11 -1.03 -6.80 -1.62
C LEU A 11 -1.18 -8.09 -2.41
N ASP A 12 -2.37 -8.66 -2.39
CA ASP A 12 -2.76 -9.72 -3.31
C ASP A 12 -3.38 -9.08 -4.56
N LEU A 13 -2.65 -9.13 -5.68
CA LEU A 13 -3.07 -8.61 -6.98
C LEU A 13 -3.44 -9.76 -7.93
N ASN A 14 -3.77 -10.94 -7.41
CA ASN A 14 -4.22 -12.04 -8.25
C ASN A 14 -5.51 -11.65 -8.99
N GLY A 15 -5.52 -11.89 -10.31
CA GLY A 15 -6.65 -11.55 -11.18
C GLY A 15 -6.70 -10.10 -11.65
N THR A 16 -5.77 -9.21 -11.26
CA THR A 16 -5.63 -7.91 -11.92
C THR A 16 -4.85 -8.03 -13.22
N THR A 17 -5.39 -7.46 -14.30
CA THR A 17 -4.73 -7.33 -15.59
C THR A 17 -4.32 -5.87 -15.81
N GLY A 18 -3.17 -5.65 -16.42
CA GLY A 18 -2.67 -4.30 -16.73
C GLY A 18 -1.91 -3.63 -15.57
N THR A 19 -1.84 -2.30 -15.64
CA THR A 19 -1.09 -1.49 -14.68
C THR A 19 -1.94 -1.18 -13.46
N VAL A 20 -1.38 -1.43 -12.28
CA VAL A 20 -1.99 -1.11 -10.99
C VAL A 20 -1.27 0.09 -10.38
N ARG A 21 -2.03 1.10 -9.94
CA ARG A 21 -1.50 2.24 -9.15
C ARG A 21 -1.89 2.06 -7.70
N ILE A 22 -0.90 2.09 -6.83
CA ILE A 22 -1.06 1.92 -5.38
C ILE A 22 -0.75 3.24 -4.72
N GLU A 23 -1.62 3.69 -3.83
CA GLU A 23 -1.47 4.92 -3.06
C GLU A 23 -1.72 4.63 -1.59
N LEU A 24 -0.87 5.20 -0.74
CA LEU A 24 -1.07 5.19 0.69
C LEU A 24 -1.20 6.63 1.16
N LEU A 25 -2.31 6.93 1.84
CA LEU A 25 -2.63 8.25 2.34
C LEU A 25 -2.69 8.23 3.86
N ASP A 26 -2.26 9.30 4.51
CA ASP A 26 -2.45 9.48 5.95
C ASP A 26 -3.90 9.86 6.31
N ALA A 27 -4.17 10.03 7.60
CA ALA A 27 -5.50 10.35 8.13
C ALA A 27 -6.09 11.68 7.62
N VAL A 28 -5.26 12.60 7.11
CA VAL A 28 -5.72 13.88 6.52
C VAL A 28 -5.78 13.83 4.99
N GLY A 29 -5.54 12.65 4.39
CA GLY A 29 -5.59 12.45 2.95
C GLY A 29 -4.32 12.87 2.23
N ARG A 30 -3.20 13.06 2.92
CA ARG A 30 -1.91 13.35 2.28
C ARG A 30 -1.32 12.05 1.76
N LEU A 31 -0.91 12.05 0.49
CA LEU A 31 -0.16 10.94 -0.09
C LEU A 31 1.19 10.78 0.61
N VAL A 32 1.44 9.62 1.22
CA VAL A 32 2.70 9.28 1.91
C VAL A 32 3.53 8.25 1.16
N LEU A 33 2.91 7.41 0.35
CA LEU A 33 3.60 6.43 -0.49
C LEU A 33 2.79 6.23 -1.77
N GLN A 34 3.49 6.10 -2.90
CA GLN A 34 2.88 5.73 -4.18
C GLN A 34 3.74 4.66 -4.87
N GLY A 35 3.07 3.68 -5.46
CA GLY A 35 3.69 2.65 -6.29
C GLY A 35 2.93 2.45 -7.59
N ARG A 36 3.61 1.84 -8.55
CA ARG A 36 3.00 1.31 -9.76
C ARG A 36 3.52 -0.09 -10.00
N ASP A 37 2.62 -0.99 -10.37
CA ASP A 37 2.96 -2.37 -10.68
C ASP A 37 2.29 -2.82 -11.97
N GLN A 38 2.80 -3.91 -12.55
CA GLN A 38 2.22 -4.56 -13.71
C GLN A 38 2.04 -6.05 -13.44
N GLY A 39 0.85 -6.56 -13.75
CA GLY A 39 0.54 -7.99 -13.69
C GLY A 39 -0.01 -8.47 -12.34
N ALA A 40 -0.19 -9.78 -12.26
CA ALA A 40 -0.78 -10.45 -11.10
C ALA A 40 0.27 -10.90 -10.07
N GLY A 41 -0.20 -11.28 -8.88
CA GLY A 41 0.60 -11.90 -7.82
C GLY A 41 0.71 -11.06 -6.55
N TYR A 42 1.62 -11.45 -5.66
CA TYR A 42 1.83 -10.78 -4.38
C TYR A 42 2.83 -9.64 -4.52
N ARG A 43 2.58 -8.54 -3.80
CA ARG A 43 3.53 -7.42 -3.64
C ARG A 43 3.65 -7.06 -2.17
N ASN A 44 4.89 -6.84 -1.74
CA ASN A 44 5.19 -6.38 -0.39
C ASN A 44 5.59 -4.92 -0.45
N MET A 45 4.86 -4.10 0.30
CA MET A 45 5.18 -2.68 0.48
C MET A 45 5.76 -2.49 1.88
N ASP A 46 6.98 -1.96 1.94
CA ASP A 46 7.62 -1.59 3.20
C ASP A 46 6.99 -0.31 3.75
N VAL A 47 6.46 -0.39 4.96
CA VAL A 47 5.81 0.72 5.68
C VAL A 47 6.54 1.06 6.98
N SER A 48 7.74 0.50 7.19
CA SER A 48 8.51 0.65 8.43
C SER A 48 8.88 2.12 8.72
N ALA A 49 9.07 2.93 7.67
CA ALA A 49 9.44 4.35 7.80
C ALA A 49 8.24 5.28 8.08
N LEU A 50 7.02 4.75 8.06
CA LEU A 50 5.82 5.55 8.34
C LEU A 50 5.71 5.79 9.85
N ARG A 51 5.07 6.91 10.21
CA ARG A 51 4.77 7.19 11.62
C ARG A 51 3.62 6.29 12.09
N THR A 52 3.55 6.03 13.39
CA THR A 52 2.35 5.47 14.02
C THR A 52 1.15 6.34 13.69
N GLY A 53 0.05 5.73 13.26
CA GLY A 53 -1.16 6.45 12.86
C GLY A 53 -2.08 5.69 11.92
N ALA A 54 -3.21 6.31 11.58
CA ALA A 54 -4.18 5.76 10.65
C ALA A 54 -3.83 6.07 9.19
N TYR A 55 -3.99 5.07 8.34
CA TYR A 55 -3.69 5.15 6.91
C TYR A 55 -4.82 4.57 6.05
N LEU A 56 -4.97 5.12 4.85
CA LEU A 56 -5.84 4.63 3.79
C LEU A 56 -4.98 4.14 2.61
N LEU A 57 -5.05 2.85 2.34
CA LEU A 57 -4.51 2.24 1.13
C LEU A 57 -5.57 2.32 0.03
N ARG A 58 -5.17 2.79 -1.16
CA ARG A 58 -5.98 2.79 -2.38
C ARG A 58 -5.23 2.05 -3.48
N VAL A 59 -5.94 1.20 -4.21
CA VAL A 59 -5.41 0.44 -5.32
C VAL A 59 -6.32 0.65 -6.52
N HIS A 60 -5.79 1.30 -7.55
CA HIS A 60 -6.45 1.54 -8.82
C HIS A 60 -6.02 0.47 -9.83
N ALA A 61 -6.96 -0.36 -10.27
CA ALA A 61 -6.73 -1.44 -11.24
C ALA A 61 -7.76 -1.36 -12.37
N GLY A 62 -7.36 -0.75 -13.49
CA GLY A 62 -8.30 -0.37 -14.56
C GLY A 62 -9.36 0.59 -14.03
N ASP A 63 -10.64 0.27 -14.26
CA ASP A 63 -11.79 1.07 -13.78
C ASP A 63 -12.19 0.75 -12.32
N ARG A 64 -11.49 -0.19 -11.67
CA ARG A 64 -11.78 -0.59 -10.29
C ARG A 64 -10.90 0.16 -9.32
N LEU A 65 -11.52 0.61 -8.23
CA LEU A 65 -10.85 1.16 -7.07
C LEU A 65 -11.10 0.25 -5.87
N TYR A 66 -10.02 -0.29 -5.31
CA TYR A 66 -10.03 -1.00 -4.04
C TYR A 66 -9.44 -0.10 -2.96
N HIS A 67 -9.92 -0.26 -1.72
CA HIS A 67 -9.38 0.47 -0.59
C HIS A 67 -9.40 -0.34 0.69
N ALA A 68 -8.45 -0.04 1.58
CA ALA A 68 -8.38 -0.61 2.92
C ALA A 68 -7.86 0.44 3.90
N ARG A 69 -8.29 0.35 5.16
CA ARG A 69 -7.79 1.20 6.25
C ARG A 69 -7.07 0.34 7.24
N PHE A 70 -5.98 0.86 7.80
CA PHE A 70 -5.25 0.22 8.88
C PHE A 70 -4.65 1.27 9.82
N ILE A 71 -4.33 0.82 11.03
CA ILE A 71 -3.55 1.60 11.99
C ILE A 71 -2.15 0.98 11.99
N LYS A 72 -1.15 1.82 11.78
CA LYS A 72 0.24 1.46 12.02
C LYS A 72 0.56 1.75 13.49
N GLU A 73 1.10 0.76 14.19
CA GLU A 73 1.59 0.87 15.56
C GLU A 73 3.07 1.26 15.60
#